data_AF-A0A0A2LXH0-F1
#
_entry.id   AF-A0A0A2LXH0-F1
#
_cell.length_a   1.000
_cell.length_b   1.000
_cell.length_c   1.000
_cell.angle_alpha   90.00
_cell.angle_beta   90.00
_cell.angle_gamma   90.00
#
_symmetry.space_group_name_H-M   'P 1'
#
loop_
_entity.id
_entity.type
_entity.pdbx_description
1 polymer ?
#
loop_
_entity_poly.entity_id
_entity_poly.type
_entity_poly.pdbx_seq_one_letter_code
_entity_poly.pdbx_strand_id
1 'polypeptide(L)'
;MMLKNIAIFIFLISLYSCTNTENFDISPIDPVINKQFLTGQGLDTRLFSTKDIFQYYEIDNYKGFENKELLQKLNAFIQETYPTATTKFPETLTIFFYRKNSFSNYGDGIYEAARDNEFGRIDKEDDNLVALSRISHATGSLKLLKHTFIYNHGKTVLDLTDTLAFK
;
A
#
# COMPACT_ATOMS: atom_id res chain seq x y z
N MET A 1 -13.00 12.77 67.62
CA MET A 1 -12.69 13.94 66.77
C MET A 1 -11.40 13.59 66.05
N MET A 2 -11.32 13.30 64.75
CA MET A 2 -12.04 13.82 63.60
C MET A 2 -12.41 12.71 62.60
N LEU A 3 -13.65 12.76 62.10
CA LEU A 3 -13.99 12.29 60.76
C LEU A 3 -13.43 13.27 59.73
N LYS A 4 -12.77 12.77 58.68
CA LYS A 4 -12.44 13.41 57.38
C LYS A 4 -11.80 12.29 56.53
N ASN A 5 -12.18 11.88 55.34
CA ASN A 5 -13.07 12.35 54.28
C ASN A 5 -13.56 11.06 53.58
N ILE A 6 -14.85 10.80 53.40
CA ILE A 6 -15.68 11.25 52.28
C ILE A 6 -14.97 11.14 50.91
N ALA A 7 -15.63 10.34 50.07
CA ALA A 7 -15.84 10.56 48.63
C ALA A 7 -15.01 9.75 47.62
N ILE A 8 -15.78 8.89 46.93
CA ILE A 8 -15.73 8.61 45.49
C ILE A 8 -14.82 7.44 45.11
N PHE A 9 -15.30 6.25 45.48
CA PHE A 9 -15.05 5.01 44.75
C PHE A 9 -16.07 4.88 43.60
N ILE A 10 -16.18 5.91 42.74
CA ILE A 10 -17.06 5.90 41.56
C ILE A 10 -16.39 6.73 40.47
N PHE A 11 -15.50 6.12 39.69
CA PHE A 11 -15.23 6.36 38.25
C PHE A 11 -13.87 5.76 37.85
N LEU A 12 -13.76 4.44 37.88
CA LEU A 12 -12.67 3.73 37.19
C LEU A 12 -13.25 2.60 36.32
N ILE A 13 -14.42 2.87 35.73
CA ILE A 13 -15.10 2.00 34.75
C ILE A 13 -15.21 2.72 33.38
N SER A 14 -14.60 3.89 33.17
CA SER A 14 -14.73 4.66 31.92
C SER A 14 -13.49 4.68 31.02
N LEU A 15 -12.53 3.78 31.20
CA LEU A 15 -11.45 3.59 30.22
C LEU A 15 -11.60 2.33 29.37
N TYR A 16 -12.77 1.69 29.42
CA TYR A 16 -13.28 0.93 28.27
C TYR A 16 -13.80 1.89 27.19
N SER A 17 -12.96 2.84 26.76
CA SER A 17 -13.08 3.30 25.38
C SER A 17 -12.41 2.24 24.53
N CYS A 18 -13.12 1.13 24.36
CA CYS A 18 -12.92 0.20 23.26
C CYS A 18 -13.35 0.93 21.99
N THR A 19 -12.57 1.91 21.55
CA THR A 19 -12.55 2.27 20.14
C THR A 19 -11.79 1.15 19.47
N ASN A 20 -12.52 0.12 19.08
CA ASN A 20 -12.08 -0.90 18.14
C ASN A 20 -11.92 -0.20 16.78
N THR A 21 -10.94 0.69 16.65
CA THR A 21 -10.40 1.05 15.34
C THR A 21 -9.61 -0.16 14.94
N GLU A 22 -10.22 -1.06 14.17
CA GLU A 22 -9.48 -2.06 13.42
C GLU A 22 -8.32 -1.31 12.74
N ASN A 23 -7.09 -1.59 13.18
CA ASN A 23 -5.94 -0.84 12.72
C ASN A 23 -5.74 -1.18 11.24
N PHE A 24 -6.05 -0.21 10.37
CA PHE A 24 -5.66 -0.26 8.98
C PHE A 24 -4.14 -0.42 8.92
N ASP A 25 -3.68 -1.52 8.32
CA ASP A 25 -2.27 -1.85 8.20
C ASP A 25 -1.92 -2.08 6.73
N ILE A 26 -0.73 -1.61 6.34
CA ILE A 26 -0.13 -1.92 5.05
C ILE A 26 1.25 -2.49 5.34
N SER A 27 1.46 -3.74 4.95
CA SER A 27 2.72 -4.45 5.14
C SER A 27 3.22 -5.04 3.82
N PRO A 28 4.54 -5.11 3.59
CA PRO A 28 5.06 -5.76 2.39
C PRO A 28 4.71 -7.24 2.43
N ILE A 29 4.25 -7.80 1.31
CA ILE A 29 4.02 -9.25 1.21
C ILE A 29 5.34 -9.99 1.44
N ASP A 30 6.40 -9.50 0.81
CA ASP A 30 7.77 -9.92 1.11
C ASP A 30 8.70 -8.69 1.13
N PRO A 31 9.21 -8.29 2.31
CA PRO A 31 10.06 -7.12 2.43
C PRO A 31 11.42 -7.28 1.73
N VAL A 32 11.94 -8.51 1.64
CA VAL A 32 13.21 -8.79 0.98
C VAL A 32 13.03 -8.65 -0.52
N ILE A 33 11.99 -9.23 -1.09
CA ILE A 33 11.71 -9.15 -2.53
C ILE A 33 11.41 -7.71 -2.95
N ASN A 34 10.56 -6.97 -2.23
CA ASN A 34 10.29 -5.56 -2.54
C ASN A 34 11.59 -4.73 -2.56
N LYS A 35 12.49 -4.97 -1.61
CA LYS A 35 13.81 -4.32 -1.58
C LYS A 35 14.67 -4.72 -2.77
N GLN A 36 14.68 -5.99 -3.16
CA GLN A 36 15.41 -6.45 -4.34
C GLN A 36 14.89 -5.76 -5.60
N PHE A 37 13.57 -5.71 -5.83
CA PHE A 37 12.99 -5.01 -6.99
C PHE A 37 13.28 -3.51 -6.97
N LEU A 38 13.16 -2.88 -5.80
CA LEU A 38 13.39 -1.44 -5.68
C LEU A 38 14.85 -1.06 -5.96
N THR A 39 15.80 -1.89 -5.54
CA THR A 39 17.24 -1.59 -5.64
C THR A 39 17.94 -2.25 -6.82
N GLY A 40 17.31 -3.24 -7.45
CA GLY A 40 17.92 -4.15 -8.42
C GLY A 40 18.96 -5.12 -7.82
N GLN A 41 19.24 -5.05 -6.51
CA GLN A 41 20.29 -5.85 -5.89
C GLN A 41 19.87 -7.32 -5.80
N GLY A 42 20.70 -8.22 -6.33
CA GLY A 42 20.44 -9.65 -6.31
C GLY A 42 19.47 -10.14 -7.39
N LEU A 43 19.02 -9.28 -8.30
CA LEU A 43 18.19 -9.66 -9.44
C LEU A 43 19.02 -9.83 -10.71
N ASP A 44 18.63 -10.79 -11.54
CA ASP A 44 19.15 -10.90 -12.90
C ASP A 44 18.47 -9.83 -13.78
N THR A 45 19.21 -8.78 -14.14
CA THR A 45 18.70 -7.66 -14.93
C THR A 45 18.34 -8.02 -16.38
N ARG A 46 18.65 -9.26 -16.82
CA ARG A 46 18.15 -9.80 -18.09
C ARG A 46 16.71 -10.31 -17.97
N LEU A 47 16.27 -10.60 -16.74
CA LEU A 47 14.92 -11.10 -16.44
C LEU A 47 14.03 -10.02 -15.81
N PHE A 48 14.61 -9.06 -15.08
CA PHE A 48 13.86 -8.03 -14.37
C PHE A 48 14.25 -6.63 -14.82
N SER A 49 13.24 -5.79 -15.10
CA SER A 49 13.44 -4.38 -15.43
C SER A 49 13.93 -3.60 -14.20
N THR A 50 14.88 -2.70 -14.40
CA THR A 50 15.30 -1.70 -13.40
C THR A 50 14.65 -0.34 -13.62
N LYS A 51 13.85 -0.22 -14.69
CA LYS A 51 13.12 0.99 -15.07
C LYS A 51 11.66 0.94 -14.67
N ASP A 52 11.06 -0.24 -14.78
CA ASP A 52 9.68 -0.54 -14.39
C ASP A 52 9.73 -1.41 -13.15
N ILE A 53 9.49 -0.79 -12.01
CA ILE A 53 9.62 -1.43 -10.70
C ILE A 53 8.22 -1.79 -10.19
N PHE A 54 8.07 -3.03 -9.74
CA PHE A 54 6.87 -3.54 -9.09
C PHE A 54 7.09 -3.68 -7.58
N GLN A 55 6.08 -3.31 -6.79
CA GLN A 55 6.10 -3.41 -5.33
C GLN A 55 4.80 -4.03 -4.84
N TYR A 56 4.88 -4.97 -3.91
CA TYR A 56 3.78 -5.84 -3.51
C TYR A 56 3.50 -5.70 -2.01
N TYR A 57 2.30 -5.26 -1.68
CA TYR A 57 1.84 -5.05 -0.31
C TYR A 57 0.54 -5.78 -0.05
N GLU A 58 0.33 -6.13 1.21
CA GLU A 58 -0.94 -6.58 1.74
C GLU A 58 -1.57 -5.49 2.61
N ILE A 59 -2.90 -5.43 2.59
CA ILE A 59 -3.69 -4.50 3.40
C ILE A 59 -4.63 -5.29 4.29
N ASP A 60 -4.62 -4.95 5.58
CA ASP A 60 -5.58 -5.44 6.55
C ASP A 60 -6.63 -4.38 6.94
N ASN A 61 -7.79 -4.84 7.37
CA ASN A 61 -8.86 -3.99 7.94
C ASN A 61 -9.33 -2.82 7.03
N TYR A 62 -9.34 -3.00 5.71
CA TYR A 62 -9.72 -1.93 4.77
C TYR A 62 -11.24 -1.83 4.50
N LYS A 63 -12.02 -2.89 4.79
CA LYS A 63 -13.43 -3.01 4.38
C LYS A 63 -14.37 -1.99 5.02
N GLY A 64 -13.96 -1.38 6.14
CA GLY A 64 -14.74 -0.35 6.83
C GLY A 64 -14.59 1.06 6.26
N PHE A 65 -13.68 1.26 5.29
CA PHE A 65 -13.41 2.59 4.71
C PHE A 65 -14.18 2.79 3.40
N GLU A 66 -14.68 4.01 3.19
CA GLU A 66 -15.14 4.41 1.87
C GLU A 66 -13.96 4.52 0.89
N ASN A 67 -14.21 4.37 -0.42
CA ASN A 67 -13.15 4.43 -1.44
C ASN A 67 -12.28 5.70 -1.35
N LYS A 68 -12.86 6.84 -0.95
CA LYS A 68 -12.12 8.10 -0.77
C LYS A 68 -11.19 8.07 0.45
N GLU A 69 -11.63 7.48 1.57
CA GLU A 69 -10.83 7.35 2.78
C GLU A 69 -9.70 6.33 2.57
N LEU A 70 -10.01 5.21 1.92
CA LEU A 70 -9.01 4.23 1.51
C LEU A 70 -7.95 4.89 0.62
N LEU A 71 -8.36 5.64 -0.41
CA LEU A 71 -7.44 6.39 -1.26
C LEU A 71 -6.54 7.33 -0.45
N GLN A 72 -7.08 8.08 0.50
CA GLN A 72 -6.29 8.98 1.35
C GLN A 72 -5.22 8.23 2.14
N LYS A 73 -5.55 7.06 2.70
CA LYS A 73 -4.60 6.22 3.43
C LYS A 73 -3.51 5.65 2.54
N LEU A 74 -3.87 5.13 1.37
CA LEU A 74 -2.90 4.64 0.37
C LEU A 74 -1.96 5.76 -0.07
N ASN A 75 -2.49 6.96 -0.30
CA ASN A 75 -1.69 8.11 -0.69
C ASN A 75 -0.69 8.52 0.40
N ALA A 76 -1.12 8.54 1.66
CA ALA A 76 -0.24 8.84 2.78
C ALA A 76 0.90 7.81 2.87
N PHE A 77 0.57 6.53 2.78
CA PHE A 77 1.57 5.45 2.79
C PHE A 77 2.59 5.57 1.64
N ILE A 78 2.12 5.83 0.42
CA ILE A 78 3.00 5.99 -0.76
C ILE A 78 3.92 7.20 -0.58
N GLN A 79 3.40 8.32 -0.09
CA GLN A 79 4.19 9.54 0.12
C GLN A 79 5.27 9.34 1.20
N GLU A 80 4.96 8.60 2.25
CA GLU A 80 5.91 8.25 3.31
C GLU A 80 6.99 7.26 2.83
N THR A 81 6.57 6.24 2.09
CA THR A 81 7.46 5.13 1.65
C THR A 81 8.34 5.51 0.47
N TYR A 82 7.82 6.31 -0.47
CA TYR A 82 8.50 6.69 -1.71
C TYR A 82 8.58 8.21 -1.83
N PRO A 83 9.41 8.87 -0.99
CA PRO A 83 9.57 10.31 -1.05
C PRO A 83 10.11 10.72 -2.42
N THR A 84 9.32 11.55 -3.11
CA THR A 84 9.58 12.01 -4.49
C THR A 84 10.77 12.95 -4.60
N ALA A 85 11.37 13.39 -3.49
CA ALA A 85 12.55 14.26 -3.46
C ALA A 85 13.87 13.56 -3.83
N THR A 86 13.85 12.29 -4.25
CA THR A 86 15.05 11.54 -4.62
C THR A 86 15.39 11.74 -6.09
N THR A 87 16.66 11.99 -6.40
CA THR A 87 17.18 12.32 -7.74
C THR A 87 17.16 11.17 -8.76
N LYS A 88 16.72 9.97 -8.34
CA LYS A 88 16.60 8.78 -9.20
C LYS A 88 15.29 8.05 -8.92
N PHE A 89 14.18 8.62 -9.40
CA PHE A 89 12.92 7.90 -9.49
C PHE A 89 12.96 6.97 -10.73
N PRO A 90 12.44 5.72 -10.65
CA PRO A 90 12.33 4.85 -11.83
C PRO A 90 11.47 5.49 -12.94
N GLU A 91 11.51 4.93 -14.15
CA GLU A 91 10.62 5.40 -15.23
C GLU A 91 9.16 5.15 -14.83
N THR A 92 8.89 3.96 -14.28
CA THR A 92 7.60 3.58 -13.70
C THR A 92 7.79 2.87 -12.36
N LEU A 93 7.00 3.27 -11.37
CA LEU A 93 6.82 2.53 -10.11
C LEU A 93 5.36 2.10 -10.01
N THR A 94 5.09 0.80 -10.01
CA THR A 94 3.73 0.27 -9.80
C THR A 94 3.66 -0.47 -8.47
N ILE A 95 2.69 -0.07 -7.65
CA ILE A 95 2.49 -0.56 -6.28
C ILE A 95 1.14 -1.28 -6.24
N PHE A 96 1.18 -2.56 -5.90
CA PHE A 96 0.01 -3.41 -5.74
C PHE A 96 -0.34 -3.56 -4.28
N PHE A 97 -1.62 -3.47 -4.01
CA PHE A 97 -2.19 -3.64 -2.69
C PHE A 97 -3.20 -4.78 -2.73
N TYR A 98 -2.81 -5.93 -2.21
CA TYR A 98 -3.67 -7.11 -2.07
C TYR A 98 -4.33 -7.14 -0.70
N ARG A 99 -5.44 -7.83 -0.57
CA ARG A 99 -6.05 -8.11 0.72
C ARG A 99 -5.15 -9.04 1.54
N LYS A 100 -4.92 -8.73 2.81
CA LYS A 100 -4.33 -9.70 3.74
C LYS A 100 -5.25 -10.91 3.89
N ASN A 101 -4.74 -12.09 3.55
CA ASN A 101 -5.50 -13.35 3.59
C ASN A 101 -4.60 -14.48 4.08
N SER A 102 -4.97 -15.11 5.19
CA SER A 102 -4.22 -16.22 5.79
C SER A 102 -4.12 -17.47 4.90
N PHE A 103 -4.91 -17.55 3.83
CA PHE A 103 -4.90 -18.67 2.89
C PHE A 103 -4.20 -18.38 1.55
N SER A 104 -3.82 -17.13 1.28
CA SER A 104 -3.14 -16.78 0.03
C SER A 104 -1.63 -16.87 0.22
N ASN A 105 -0.93 -17.61 -0.66
CA ASN A 105 0.53 -17.60 -0.72
C ASN A 105 1.01 -16.67 -1.83
N TYR A 106 0.89 -15.37 -1.60
CA TYR A 106 1.32 -14.36 -2.57
C TYR A 106 2.80 -14.49 -2.93
N GLY A 107 3.65 -14.93 -1.98
CA GLY A 107 5.10 -15.04 -2.16
C GLY A 107 5.52 -15.87 -3.36
N ASP A 108 4.86 -17.00 -3.59
CA ASP A 108 5.18 -17.92 -4.69
C ASP A 108 4.93 -17.29 -6.07
N GLY A 109 4.01 -16.33 -6.17
CA GLY A 109 3.61 -15.70 -7.43
C GLY A 109 4.34 -14.41 -7.77
N ILE A 110 5.05 -13.79 -6.81
CA ILE A 110 5.62 -12.45 -7.00
C ILE A 110 6.69 -12.42 -8.10
N TYR A 111 7.61 -13.39 -8.12
CA TYR A 111 8.67 -13.40 -9.13
C TYR A 111 8.13 -13.68 -10.53
N GLU A 112 7.18 -14.61 -10.67
CA GLU A 112 6.52 -14.90 -11.94
C GLU A 112 5.76 -13.67 -12.43
N ALA A 113 5.01 -13.01 -11.56
CA ALA A 113 4.31 -11.78 -11.86
C ALA A 113 5.27 -10.68 -12.35
N ALA A 114 6.36 -10.41 -11.61
CA ALA A 114 7.30 -9.35 -11.96
C ALA A 114 8.12 -9.65 -13.23
N ARG A 115 8.29 -10.93 -13.60
CA ARG A 115 9.09 -11.36 -14.76
C ARG A 115 8.26 -11.52 -16.02
N ASP A 116 7.12 -12.20 -15.92
CA ASP A 116 6.37 -12.73 -17.06
C ASP A 116 5.11 -11.92 -17.38
N ASN A 117 4.58 -11.17 -16.41
CA ASN A 117 3.41 -10.32 -16.61
C ASN A 117 3.83 -8.88 -16.93
N GLU A 118 3.43 -8.38 -18.11
CA GLU A 118 3.71 -7.00 -18.55
C GLU A 118 3.18 -5.93 -17.58
N PHE A 119 2.13 -6.27 -16.81
CA PHE A 119 1.54 -5.40 -15.81
C PHE A 119 2.01 -5.70 -14.40
N GLY A 120 2.77 -6.77 -14.15
CA GLY A 120 3.29 -7.13 -12.83
C GLY A 120 2.26 -7.68 -11.83
N ARG A 121 1.04 -8.03 -12.26
CA ARG A 121 0.00 -8.59 -11.38
C ARG A 121 0.25 -10.07 -11.06
N ILE A 122 -0.18 -10.48 -9.87
CA ILE A 122 -0.22 -11.89 -9.49
C ILE A 122 -1.57 -12.44 -9.98
N ASP A 123 -1.63 -12.91 -11.23
CA ASP A 123 -2.91 -13.22 -11.91
C ASP A 123 -3.82 -14.19 -11.14
N LYS A 124 -3.23 -15.15 -10.42
CA LYS A 124 -3.98 -16.12 -9.58
C LYS A 124 -4.69 -15.46 -8.40
N GLU A 125 -4.37 -14.21 -8.10
CA GLU A 125 -4.79 -13.47 -6.91
C GLU A 125 -5.49 -12.15 -7.28
N ASP A 126 -5.94 -12.00 -8.54
CA ASP A 126 -6.58 -10.78 -9.05
C ASP A 126 -7.85 -10.40 -8.27
N ASP A 127 -8.62 -11.39 -7.79
CA ASP A 127 -9.79 -11.15 -6.93
C ASP A 127 -9.43 -10.57 -5.55
N ASN A 128 -8.17 -10.75 -5.13
CA ASN A 128 -7.63 -10.20 -3.89
C ASN A 128 -6.99 -8.82 -4.08
N LEU A 129 -6.85 -8.32 -5.31
CA LEU A 129 -6.33 -6.98 -5.56
C LEU A 129 -7.34 -5.92 -5.06
N VAL A 130 -6.89 -5.06 -4.16
CA VAL A 130 -7.69 -3.97 -3.56
C VAL A 130 -7.40 -2.66 -4.26
N ALA A 131 -6.14 -2.38 -4.56
CA ALA A 131 -5.74 -1.17 -5.25
C ALA A 131 -4.44 -1.35 -6.04
N LEU A 132 -4.27 -0.49 -7.04
CA LEU A 132 -3.05 -0.35 -7.83
C LEU A 132 -2.70 1.12 -7.90
N SER A 133 -1.47 1.50 -7.63
CA SER A 133 -0.97 2.85 -7.89
C SER A 133 0.25 2.80 -8.79
N ARG A 134 0.17 3.47 -9.93
CA ARG A 134 1.27 3.60 -10.90
C ARG A 134 1.76 5.04 -10.89
N ILE A 135 3.05 5.22 -10.67
CA ILE A 135 3.74 6.51 -10.65
C ILE A 135 4.72 6.54 -11.81
N SER A 136 4.66 7.57 -12.64
CA SER A 136 5.56 7.77 -13.77
C SER A 136 5.77 9.25 -14.04
N HIS A 137 6.75 9.59 -14.86
CA HIS A 137 6.92 10.97 -15.33
C HIS A 137 5.77 11.37 -16.27
N ALA A 138 5.29 12.60 -16.14
CA ALA A 138 4.44 13.22 -17.14
C ALA A 138 5.24 13.37 -18.45
N THR A 139 4.58 13.12 -19.59
CA THR A 139 5.22 13.21 -20.90
C THR A 139 5.91 14.56 -21.11
N GLY A 140 7.22 14.54 -21.33
CA GLY A 140 8.02 15.75 -21.54
C GLY A 140 8.23 16.62 -20.29
N SER A 141 8.01 16.10 -19.08
CA SER A 141 8.15 16.84 -17.83
C SER A 141 8.83 16.01 -16.74
N LEU A 142 9.51 16.69 -15.81
CA LEU A 142 10.01 16.09 -14.57
C LEU A 142 8.92 15.88 -13.52
N LYS A 143 7.69 16.36 -13.78
CA LYS A 143 6.54 16.13 -12.89
C LYS A 143 6.17 14.65 -12.86
N LEU A 144 5.88 14.13 -11.68
CA LEU A 144 5.36 12.76 -11.53
C LEU A 144 3.82 12.78 -11.57
N LEU A 145 3.26 11.87 -12.35
CA LEU A 145 1.85 11.51 -12.35
C LEU A 145 1.67 10.23 -11.56
N LYS A 146 0.60 10.17 -10.78
CA LYS A 146 0.17 8.96 -10.09
C LYS A 146 -1.25 8.61 -10.53
N HIS A 147 -1.39 7.46 -11.16
CA HIS A 147 -2.67 6.85 -11.49
C HIS A 147 -3.01 5.81 -10.42
N THR A 148 -4.15 5.94 -9.77
CA THR A 148 -4.62 5.01 -8.74
C THR A 148 -5.95 4.39 -9.14
N PHE A 149 -6.00 3.07 -9.09
CA PHE A 149 -7.20 2.26 -9.29
C PHE A 149 -7.58 1.62 -7.96
N ILE A 150 -8.87 1.65 -7.60
CA ILE A 150 -9.43 0.84 -6.51
C ILE A 150 -10.34 -0.21 -7.11
N TYR A 151 -10.22 -1.43 -6.60
CA TYR A 151 -10.95 -2.59 -7.08
C TYR A 151 -11.90 -3.11 -6.00
N ASN A 152 -13.02 -3.69 -6.46
CA ASN A 152 -13.95 -4.44 -5.64
C ASN A 152 -14.35 -5.71 -6.40
N HIS A 153 -13.91 -6.87 -5.92
CA HIS A 153 -14.07 -8.18 -6.58
C HIS A 153 -13.63 -8.14 -8.06
N GLY A 154 -12.37 -7.76 -8.28
CA GLY A 154 -11.76 -7.69 -9.62
C GLY A 154 -12.23 -6.54 -10.52
N LYS A 155 -13.25 -5.76 -10.12
CA LYS A 155 -13.78 -4.63 -10.90
C LYS A 155 -13.27 -3.30 -10.39
N THR A 156 -12.82 -2.44 -11.30
CA THR A 156 -12.45 -1.06 -10.97
C THR A 156 -13.68 -0.27 -10.52
N VAL A 157 -13.62 0.28 -9.31
CA VAL A 157 -14.67 1.13 -8.70
C VAL A 157 -14.24 2.58 -8.53
N LEU A 158 -12.93 2.85 -8.66
CA LEU A 158 -12.36 4.19 -8.69
C LEU A 158 -11.15 4.18 -9.64
N ASP A 159 -11.03 5.22 -10.44
CA ASP A 159 -9.86 5.53 -11.28
C ASP A 159 -9.57 7.03 -11.12
N LEU A 160 -8.37 7.36 -10.65
CA LEU A 160 -7.94 8.72 -10.38
C LEU A 160 -6.52 8.95 -10.89
N THR A 161 -6.28 10.12 -11.48
CA THR A 161 -4.95 10.60 -11.84
C THR A 161 -4.64 11.87 -11.06
N ASP A 162 -3.54 11.85 -10.30
CA ASP A 162 -3.02 12.99 -9.55
C ASP A 162 -1.64 13.40 -10.09
N THR A 163 -1.29 14.68 -9.93
CA THR A 163 0.11 15.13 -10.05
C THR A 163 0.75 15.15 -8.67
N LEU A 164 1.90 14.49 -8.50
CA LEU A 164 2.67 14.58 -7.26
C LEU A 164 3.48 15.87 -7.28
N ALA A 165 3.16 16.80 -6.38
CA ALA A 165 3.93 18.03 -6.20
C ALA A 165 5.17 17.73 -5.36
N PHE A 166 6.35 18.06 -5.90
CA PHE A 166 7.59 18.10 -5.12
C PHE A 166 7.49 19.31 -4.16
N LYS A 167 7.64 19.07 -2.87
CA LYS A 167 7.87 20.14 -1.88
C LYS A 167 9.37 20.30 -1.65
#